data_AF-A0A938IBF7-F1
#
_entry.id   AF-A0A938IBF7-F1
#
_cell.length_a   1.000
_cell.length_b   1.000
_cell.length_c   1.000
_cell.angle_alpha   90.00
_cell.angle_beta   90.00
_cell.angle_gamma   90.00
#
_symmetry.space_group_name_H-M   'P 1'
#
loop_
_entity.id
_entity.type
_entity.pdbx_description
1 polymer ?
#
loop_
_entity_poly.entity_id
_entity_poly.type
_entity_poly.pdbx_seq_one_letter_code
_entity_poly.pdbx_strand_id
1 'polypeptide(L)'
;MATTAATARLASLAHAAVLATAGWILMGAVFKLLVGTPNDLPPVLFELPLSKGMLYHLAIAAEFVIVTFAVLKPRLGWWLCAAAMIVFDVILAMLIAGGETSCGCFGGKIEIAPQTMMAIDSLLLVAMLACRPWSSLRWNGLGLPMVGIVALALASLPWVFDRTVALGPINGSGSGPASATSQPGATSAPEPAKPSGLRGYVILDAPAWVGKPIEETPLAKLMDVYAFDVNCTWVLWRWTCEHCADHLAEMALSYDGASPLVLIRLPEEKDTDKNGVIKTKPTGPLVLETTLPATIDYVVTTPVVLQLKDGVVVSAVENPGH
;
A
#
# COMPACT_ATOMS: atom_id res chain seq x y z
N MET A 1 -33.98 -25.99 35.86
CA MET A 1 -32.67 -26.53 35.40
C MET A 1 -32.48 -26.44 33.88
N ALA A 2 -33.49 -26.70 33.04
CA ALA A 2 -33.35 -26.61 31.57
C ALA A 2 -33.01 -25.20 31.04
N THR A 3 -33.56 -24.15 31.66
CA THR A 3 -33.32 -22.74 31.29
C THR A 3 -31.87 -22.30 31.48
N THR A 4 -31.20 -22.75 32.55
CA THR A 4 -29.82 -22.38 32.86
C THR A 4 -28.81 -22.97 31.86
N ALA A 5 -29.05 -24.20 31.40
CA ALA A 5 -28.18 -24.86 30.43
C ALA A 5 -28.27 -24.24 29.03
N ALA A 6 -29.47 -23.85 28.59
CA ALA A 6 -29.66 -23.19 27.30
C ALA A 6 -28.97 -21.81 27.25
N THR A 7 -29.11 -21.01 28.31
CA THR A 7 -28.43 -19.70 28.41
C THR A 7 -26.91 -19.84 28.42
N ALA A 8 -26.37 -20.85 29.11
CA ALA A 8 -24.92 -21.11 29.12
C ALA A 8 -24.38 -21.49 27.73
N ARG A 9 -25.12 -22.32 26.98
CA ARG A 9 -24.75 -22.69 25.59
C ARG A 9 -24.74 -21.47 24.67
N LEU A 10 -25.77 -20.62 24.73
CA LEU A 10 -25.84 -19.41 23.91
C LEU A 10 -24.70 -18.43 24.22
N ALA A 11 -24.35 -18.28 25.50
CA ALA A 11 -23.21 -17.46 25.91
C ALA A 11 -21.87 -18.01 25.39
N SER A 12 -21.68 -19.33 25.42
CA SER A 12 -20.49 -19.97 24.85
C SER A 12 -20.42 -19.79 23.34
N LEU A 13 -21.53 -19.94 22.62
CA LEU A 13 -21.60 -19.74 21.18
C LEU A 13 -21.32 -18.30 20.79
N ALA A 14 -21.91 -17.33 21.50
CA ALA A 14 -21.67 -15.92 21.28
C ALA A 14 -20.21 -15.54 21.52
N HIS A 15 -19.59 -16.08 22.58
CA HIS A 15 -18.18 -15.85 22.85
C HIS A 15 -17.29 -16.47 21.76
N ALA A 16 -17.56 -17.71 21.35
CA ALA A 16 -16.84 -18.36 20.26
C ALA A 16 -16.98 -17.59 18.93
N ALA A 17 -18.17 -17.08 18.61
CA ALA A 17 -18.39 -16.29 17.41
C ALA A 17 -17.60 -14.96 17.45
N VAL A 18 -17.61 -14.23 18.57
CA VAL A 18 -16.78 -13.02 18.74
C VAL A 18 -15.30 -13.33 18.58
N LEU A 19 -14.82 -14.44 19.15
CA LEU A 19 -13.42 -14.85 19.02
C LEU A 19 -13.07 -15.28 17.60
N ALA A 20 -13.96 -15.95 16.88
CA ALA A 20 -13.76 -16.31 15.48
C ALA A 20 -13.64 -15.06 14.60
N THR A 21 -14.56 -14.10 14.77
CA THR A 21 -14.54 -12.80 14.10
C THR A 21 -13.26 -12.02 14.43
N ALA A 22 -12.86 -11.97 15.69
CA ALA A 22 -11.62 -11.33 16.11
C ALA A 22 -10.38 -12.03 15.54
N GLY A 23 -10.39 -13.37 15.48
CA GLY A 23 -9.31 -14.14 14.88
C GLY A 23 -9.13 -13.83 13.39
N TRP A 24 -10.22 -13.63 12.67
CA TRP A 24 -10.19 -13.19 11.27
C TRP A 24 -9.60 -11.78 11.10
N ILE A 25 -10.06 -10.82 11.91
CA ILE A 25 -9.52 -9.44 11.92
C ILE A 25 -8.02 -9.46 12.27
N LEU A 26 -7.63 -10.24 13.28
CA LEU A 26 -6.23 -10.41 13.67
C LEU A 26 -5.39 -10.97 12.54
N MET A 27 -5.90 -11.96 11.81
CA MET A 27 -5.22 -12.53 10.66
C MET A 27 -4.95 -11.43 9.62
N GLY A 28 -5.97 -10.63 9.26
CA GLY A 28 -5.79 -9.47 8.37
C GLY A 28 -4.70 -8.51 8.87
N ALA A 29 -4.74 -8.13 10.14
CA ALA A 29 -3.76 -7.21 10.75
C ALA A 29 -2.33 -7.74 10.69
N VAL A 30 -2.14 -9.03 11.01
CA VAL A 30 -0.83 -9.69 10.97
C VAL A 30 -0.32 -9.79 9.53
N PHE A 31 -1.18 -10.14 8.56
CA PHE A 31 -0.79 -10.18 7.16
C PHE A 31 -0.38 -8.81 6.62
N LYS A 32 -1.13 -7.76 6.96
CA LYS A 32 -0.73 -6.38 6.65
C LYS A 32 0.64 -6.10 7.29
N LEU A 33 0.77 -6.20 8.61
CA LEU A 33 2.02 -5.92 9.32
C LEU A 33 3.24 -6.61 8.70
N LEU A 34 3.14 -7.92 8.42
CA LEU A 34 4.26 -8.73 7.97
C LEU A 34 4.52 -8.67 6.46
N VAL A 35 3.48 -8.60 5.64
CA VAL A 35 3.58 -8.81 4.18
C VAL A 35 3.07 -7.63 3.37
N GLY A 36 2.14 -6.84 3.90
CA GLY A 36 1.48 -5.79 3.15
C GLY A 36 2.33 -4.54 2.91
N THR A 37 1.77 -3.59 2.17
CA THR A 37 2.32 -2.26 1.95
C THR A 37 1.16 -1.26 2.01
N PRO A 38 1.44 0.05 2.14
CA PRO A 38 0.39 1.06 2.05
C PRO A 38 -0.41 1.04 0.74
N ASN A 39 0.12 0.48 -0.35
CA ASN A 39 -0.61 0.33 -1.62
C ASN A 39 -1.74 -0.70 -1.54
N ASP A 40 -1.74 -1.56 -0.52
CA ASP A 40 -2.76 -2.59 -0.33
C ASP A 40 -4.04 -2.03 0.32
N LEU A 41 -4.02 -0.76 0.71
CA LEU A 41 -5.20 -0.09 1.20
C LEU A 41 -6.16 0.27 0.05
N PRO A 42 -7.47 0.16 0.28
CA PRO A 42 -8.49 0.60 -0.66
C PRO A 42 -8.27 2.07 -1.09
N PRO A 43 -8.38 2.39 -2.40
CA PRO A 43 -8.13 3.74 -2.91
C PRO A 43 -8.95 4.85 -2.23
N VAL A 44 -10.19 4.55 -1.81
CA VAL A 44 -11.09 5.47 -1.09
C VAL A 44 -10.47 6.04 0.20
N LEU A 45 -9.52 5.31 0.81
CA LEU A 45 -8.86 5.78 2.01
C LEU A 45 -7.81 6.86 1.71
N PHE A 46 -7.27 6.92 0.49
CA PHE A 46 -6.23 7.88 0.10
C PHE A 46 -6.76 9.31 -0.10
N GLU A 47 -8.08 9.52 -0.10
CA GLU A 47 -8.69 10.85 -0.12
C GLU A 47 -8.60 11.57 1.23
N LEU A 48 -8.25 10.85 2.30
CA LEU A 48 -8.06 11.43 3.62
C LEU A 48 -6.77 12.28 3.65
N PRO A 49 -6.73 13.38 4.45
CA PRO A 49 -5.57 14.26 4.56
C PRO A 49 -4.44 13.65 5.42
N LEU A 50 -4.14 12.37 5.21
CA LEU A 50 -3.12 11.59 5.91
C LEU A 50 -2.20 10.94 4.87
N SER A 51 -0.90 10.84 5.19
CA SER A 51 0.01 10.10 4.32
C SER A 51 -0.38 8.62 4.26
N LYS A 52 -0.18 7.98 3.10
CA LYS A 52 -0.51 6.56 2.89
C LYS A 52 0.11 5.65 3.97
N GLY A 53 1.36 5.92 4.36
CA GLY A 53 2.04 5.17 5.42
C GLY A 53 1.40 5.34 6.81
N MET A 54 1.01 6.57 7.16
CA MET A 54 0.33 6.83 8.43
C MET A 54 -1.03 6.12 8.49
N LEU A 55 -1.80 6.22 7.40
CA LEU A 55 -3.11 5.59 7.29
C LEU A 55 -3.01 4.06 7.41
N TYR A 56 -1.99 3.48 6.79
CA TYR A 56 -1.67 2.07 6.87
C TYR A 56 -1.35 1.61 8.30
N HIS A 57 -0.49 2.33 9.02
CA HIS A 57 -0.19 2.01 10.42
C HIS A 57 -1.42 2.16 11.33
N LEU A 58 -2.22 3.22 11.12
CA LEU A 58 -3.45 3.43 11.88
C LEU A 58 -4.49 2.33 11.64
N ALA A 59 -4.63 1.85 10.40
CA ALA A 59 -5.53 0.75 10.07
C ALA A 59 -5.15 -0.54 10.84
N ILE A 60 -3.87 -0.93 10.81
CA ILE A 60 -3.37 -2.11 11.53
C ILE A 60 -3.52 -1.92 13.05
N ALA A 61 -3.20 -0.73 13.57
CA ALA A 61 -3.33 -0.41 14.98
C ALA A 61 -4.79 -0.52 15.45
N ALA A 62 -5.74 -0.01 14.67
CA ALA A 62 -7.16 -0.11 14.96
C ALA A 62 -7.61 -1.58 15.03
N GLU A 63 -7.18 -2.44 14.11
CA GLU A 63 -7.48 -3.87 14.12
C GLU A 63 -6.95 -4.55 15.39
N PHE A 64 -5.70 -4.27 15.82
CA PHE A 64 -5.16 -4.80 17.08
C PHE A 64 -5.95 -4.35 18.32
N VAL A 65 -6.38 -3.09 18.35
CA VAL A 65 -7.23 -2.57 19.44
C VAL A 65 -8.55 -3.35 19.48
N ILE A 66 -9.23 -3.51 18.34
CA ILE A 66 -10.49 -4.24 18.23
C ILE A 66 -10.33 -5.68 18.75
N VAL A 67 -9.28 -6.39 18.31
CA VAL A 67 -8.99 -7.76 18.74
C VAL A 67 -8.74 -7.83 20.24
N THR A 68 -7.99 -6.88 20.79
CA THR A 68 -7.72 -6.81 22.24
C THR A 68 -9.01 -6.70 23.04
N PHE A 69 -9.92 -5.83 22.62
CA PHE A 69 -11.22 -5.68 23.26
C PHE A 69 -12.09 -6.93 23.07
N ALA A 70 -12.07 -7.58 21.91
CA ALA A 70 -12.82 -8.81 21.67
C ALA A 70 -12.39 -9.97 22.58
N VAL A 71 -11.09 -10.10 22.83
CA VAL A 71 -10.52 -11.15 23.69
C VAL A 71 -10.71 -10.82 25.18
N LEU A 72 -10.37 -9.60 25.61
CA LEU A 72 -10.32 -9.25 27.04
C LEU A 72 -11.64 -8.70 27.59
N LYS A 73 -12.48 -8.11 26.74
CA LYS A 73 -13.79 -7.53 27.06
C LYS A 73 -14.83 -7.84 25.97
N PRO A 74 -15.24 -9.12 25.81
CA PRO A 74 -16.08 -9.55 24.68
C PRO A 74 -17.38 -8.75 24.53
N ARG A 75 -17.95 -8.28 25.65
CA ARG A 75 -19.18 -7.47 25.65
C ARG A 75 -19.02 -6.08 25.02
N LEU A 76 -17.83 -5.49 25.06
CA LEU A 76 -17.51 -4.27 24.31
C LEU A 76 -16.93 -4.63 22.94
N GLY A 77 -16.09 -5.65 22.88
CA GLY A 77 -15.41 -6.06 21.66
C GLY A 77 -16.35 -6.52 20.54
N TRP A 78 -17.50 -7.14 20.84
CA TRP A 78 -18.44 -7.53 19.77
C TRP A 78 -18.98 -6.31 18.99
N TRP A 79 -19.19 -5.16 19.65
CA TRP A 79 -19.60 -3.92 18.98
C TRP A 79 -18.50 -3.44 18.03
N LEU A 80 -17.25 -3.46 18.49
CA LEU A 80 -16.09 -3.05 17.70
C LEU A 80 -15.85 -3.99 16.51
N CYS A 81 -15.94 -5.31 16.72
CA CYS A 81 -15.88 -6.30 15.64
C CYS A 81 -17.02 -6.10 14.62
N ALA A 82 -18.25 -5.88 15.10
CA ALA A 82 -19.39 -5.67 14.21
C ALA A 82 -19.22 -4.40 13.37
N ALA A 83 -18.81 -3.30 13.99
CA ALA A 83 -18.54 -2.05 13.30
C ALA A 83 -17.43 -2.20 12.25
N ALA A 84 -16.33 -2.88 12.61
CA ALA A 84 -15.24 -3.15 11.68
C ALA A 84 -15.68 -3.98 10.48
N MET A 85 -16.44 -5.07 10.70
CA MET A 85 -16.97 -5.90 9.62
C MET A 85 -17.91 -5.11 8.70
N ILE A 86 -18.77 -4.26 9.25
CA ILE A 86 -19.65 -3.39 8.44
C ILE A 86 -18.81 -2.44 7.58
N VAL A 87 -17.77 -1.83 8.14
CA VAL A 87 -16.87 -0.95 7.38
C VAL A 87 -16.16 -1.73 6.26
N PHE A 88 -15.67 -2.94 6.54
CA PHE A 88 -15.05 -3.80 5.54
C PHE A 88 -16.03 -4.18 4.43
N ASP A 89 -17.25 -4.62 4.77
CA ASP A 89 -18.30 -4.93 3.80
C ASP A 89 -18.65 -3.70 2.92
N VAL A 90 -18.73 -2.50 3.50
CA VAL A 90 -18.99 -1.26 2.73
C VAL A 90 -17.86 -0.96 1.75
N ILE A 91 -16.60 -1.06 2.19
CA ILE A 91 -15.44 -0.87 1.32
C ILE A 91 -15.43 -1.92 0.21
N LEU A 92 -15.67 -3.20 0.55
CA LEU A 92 -15.72 -4.29 -0.42
C LEU A 92 -16.84 -4.10 -1.45
N ALA A 93 -18.00 -3.60 -1.03
CA ALA A 93 -19.09 -3.26 -1.94
C ALA A 93 -18.67 -2.17 -2.95
N MET A 94 -17.91 -1.16 -2.51
CA MET A 94 -17.36 -0.13 -3.40
C MET A 94 -16.35 -0.71 -4.39
N LEU A 95 -15.46 -1.59 -3.94
CA LEU A 95 -14.48 -2.26 -4.82
C LEU A 95 -15.18 -3.18 -5.84
N ILE A 96 -16.21 -3.92 -5.44
CA ILE A 96 -17.03 -4.73 -6.35
C ILE A 96 -17.71 -3.84 -7.39
N ALA A 97 -18.27 -2.70 -6.98
CA ALA A 97 -18.88 -1.73 -7.90
C ALA A 97 -17.86 -1.10 -8.85
N GLY A 98 -16.60 -0.94 -8.41
CA GLY A 98 -15.47 -0.47 -9.22
C GLY A 98 -14.89 -1.52 -10.17
N GLY A 99 -15.31 -2.79 -10.07
CA GLY A 99 -14.80 -3.87 -10.92
C GLY A 99 -13.42 -4.40 -10.51
N GLU A 100 -13.02 -4.16 -9.26
CA GLU A 100 -11.71 -4.57 -8.75
C GLU A 100 -11.58 -6.09 -8.66
N THR A 101 -10.40 -6.59 -9.04
CA THR A 101 -10.11 -8.04 -9.05
C THR A 101 -9.56 -8.56 -7.72
N SER A 102 -9.09 -7.65 -6.85
CA SER A 102 -8.50 -7.97 -5.55
C SER A 102 -8.89 -6.94 -4.50
N CYS A 103 -9.12 -7.38 -3.26
CA CYS A 103 -9.50 -6.49 -2.15
C CYS A 103 -8.32 -5.89 -1.36
N GLY A 104 -7.09 -6.39 -1.55
CA GLY A 104 -5.89 -5.93 -0.82
C GLY A 104 -5.86 -6.25 0.69
N CYS A 105 -6.93 -6.81 1.26
CA CYS A 105 -7.09 -6.95 2.71
C CYS A 105 -6.01 -7.79 3.44
N PHE A 106 -5.36 -8.72 2.73
CA PHE A 106 -4.26 -9.57 3.23
C PHE A 106 -2.89 -9.20 2.64
N GLY A 107 -2.78 -8.01 2.08
CA GLY A 107 -1.62 -7.54 1.33
C GLY A 107 -1.61 -8.04 -0.11
N GLY A 108 -1.00 -7.28 -1.03
CA GLY A 108 -1.05 -7.50 -2.49
C GLY A 108 -0.41 -8.80 -2.96
N LYS A 109 0.19 -9.58 -2.05
CA LYS A 109 0.72 -10.92 -2.33
C LYS A 109 -0.37 -11.99 -2.41
N ILE A 110 -1.47 -11.83 -1.67
CA ILE A 110 -2.60 -12.76 -1.70
C ILE A 110 -3.78 -12.05 -2.37
N GLU A 111 -4.05 -12.42 -3.62
CA GLU A 111 -5.20 -11.91 -4.36
C GLU A 111 -6.45 -12.67 -3.93
N ILE A 112 -7.34 -11.98 -3.23
CA ILE A 112 -8.67 -12.50 -2.88
C ILE A 112 -9.69 -11.60 -3.57
N ALA A 113 -10.54 -12.22 -4.39
CA ALA A 113 -11.64 -11.54 -5.05
C ALA A 113 -12.53 -10.84 -4.00
N PRO A 114 -12.90 -9.56 -4.21
CA PRO A 114 -13.70 -8.80 -3.25
C PRO A 114 -15.02 -9.49 -2.83
N GLN A 115 -15.66 -10.22 -3.75
CA GLN A 115 -16.90 -10.97 -3.48
C GLN A 115 -16.66 -12.11 -2.47
N THR A 116 -15.53 -12.82 -2.59
CA THR A 116 -15.17 -13.90 -1.67
C THR A 116 -14.88 -13.35 -0.27
N MET A 117 -14.14 -12.25 -0.20
CA MET A 117 -13.87 -11.58 1.07
C MET A 117 -15.15 -11.12 1.75
N MET A 118 -16.04 -10.45 1.01
CA MET A 118 -17.33 -9.96 1.52
C MET A 118 -18.21 -11.10 2.01
N ALA A 119 -18.23 -12.24 1.31
CA ALA A 119 -18.98 -13.42 1.76
C ALA A 119 -18.47 -13.95 3.10
N ILE A 120 -17.15 -13.97 3.33
CA ILE A 120 -16.56 -14.40 4.60
C ILE A 120 -16.89 -13.40 5.71
N ASP A 121 -16.69 -12.11 5.48
CA ASP A 121 -16.94 -11.05 6.46
C ASP A 121 -18.42 -11.00 6.86
N SER A 122 -19.32 -11.00 5.88
CA SER A 122 -20.76 -11.04 6.08
C SER A 122 -21.20 -12.31 6.82
N LEU A 123 -20.62 -13.48 6.52
CA LEU A 123 -20.95 -14.72 7.23
C LEU A 123 -20.54 -14.64 8.70
N LEU A 124 -19.34 -14.16 9.00
CA LEU A 124 -18.85 -13.97 10.36
C LEU A 124 -19.69 -12.96 11.13
N LEU A 125 -20.06 -11.85 10.48
CA LEU A 125 -20.93 -10.82 11.06
C LEU A 125 -22.32 -11.39 11.40
N VAL A 126 -22.97 -12.06 10.43
CA VAL A 126 -24.31 -12.65 10.63
C VAL A 126 -24.26 -13.74 11.71
N ALA A 127 -23.27 -14.62 11.70
CA ALA A 127 -23.11 -15.66 12.71
C ALA A 127 -22.93 -15.07 14.12
N MET A 128 -22.11 -14.02 14.25
CA MET A 128 -21.91 -13.30 15.51
C MET A 128 -23.21 -12.65 16.00
N LEU A 129 -23.95 -11.95 15.13
CA LEU A 129 -25.21 -11.30 15.49
C LEU A 129 -26.32 -12.31 15.83
N ALA A 130 -26.39 -13.44 15.11
CA ALA A 130 -27.35 -14.51 15.35
C ALA A 130 -27.18 -15.15 16.76
N CYS A 131 -25.96 -15.14 17.30
CA CYS A 131 -25.69 -15.60 18.66
C CYS A 131 -26.12 -14.62 19.78
N ARG A 132 -26.67 -13.45 19.42
CA ARG A 132 -27.22 -12.41 20.31
C ARG A 132 -26.25 -11.98 21.43
N PRO A 133 -25.02 -11.55 21.09
CA PRO A 133 -23.95 -11.24 22.06
C PRO A 133 -24.38 -10.20 23.11
N TRP A 134 -25.27 -9.28 22.76
CA TRP A 134 -25.81 -8.27 23.66
C TRP A 134 -26.60 -8.84 24.86
N SER A 135 -27.23 -10.01 24.70
CA SER A 135 -28.00 -10.67 25.76
C SER A 135 -27.23 -11.74 26.52
N SER A 136 -26.19 -12.30 25.92
CA SER A 136 -25.55 -13.53 26.40
C SER A 136 -24.16 -13.28 27.02
N LEU A 137 -23.44 -12.25 26.59
CA LEU A 137 -22.12 -11.91 27.11
C LEU A 137 -22.20 -11.14 28.43
N ARG A 138 -21.29 -11.46 29.36
CA ARG A 138 -21.17 -10.78 30.66
C ARG A 138 -20.09 -9.69 30.60
N TRP A 139 -20.19 -8.69 31.48
CA TRP A 139 -19.21 -7.60 31.62
C TRP A 139 -17.91 -8.00 32.36
N ASN A 140 -17.78 -9.28 32.71
CA ASN A 140 -16.66 -9.79 33.49
C ASN A 140 -15.37 -9.77 32.67
N GLY A 141 -14.23 -9.56 33.32
CA GLY A 141 -12.91 -9.53 32.70
C GLY A 141 -11.99 -8.50 33.33
N LEU A 142 -10.82 -8.29 32.73
CA LEU A 142 -9.77 -7.37 33.18
C LEU A 142 -10.32 -5.95 33.41
N GLY A 143 -9.69 -5.13 34.27
CA GLY A 143 -10.08 -3.72 34.39
C GLY A 143 -9.92 -2.99 33.05
N LEU A 144 -10.86 -2.12 32.69
CA LEU A 144 -10.75 -1.22 31.53
C LEU A 144 -9.37 -0.54 31.38
N PRO A 145 -8.71 -0.03 32.45
CA PRO A 145 -7.37 0.55 32.30
C PRO A 145 -6.33 -0.46 31.82
N MET A 146 -6.38 -1.70 32.32
CA MET A 146 -5.44 -2.77 31.92
C MET A 146 -5.65 -3.16 30.45
N VAL A 147 -6.91 -3.23 29.99
CA VAL A 147 -7.23 -3.46 28.57
C VAL A 147 -6.69 -2.33 27.71
N GLY A 148 -6.84 -1.08 28.15
CA GLY A 148 -6.30 0.09 27.46
C GLY A 148 -4.77 0.03 27.30
N ILE A 149 -4.05 -0.39 28.35
CA ILE A 149 -2.59 -0.56 28.29
C ILE A 149 -2.20 -1.63 27.27
N VAL A 150 -2.85 -2.80 27.30
CA VAL A 150 -2.57 -3.88 26.34
C VAL A 150 -2.89 -3.43 24.91
N ALA A 151 -4.03 -2.77 24.72
CA ALA A 151 -4.44 -2.27 23.42
C ALA A 151 -3.45 -1.24 22.88
N LEU A 152 -2.97 -0.32 23.72
CA LEU A 152 -1.96 0.67 23.33
C LEU A 152 -0.61 0.02 22.99
N ALA A 153 -0.19 -0.99 23.76
CA ALA A 153 1.05 -1.72 23.50
C ALA A 153 1.00 -2.52 22.19
N LEU A 154 -0.15 -3.10 21.84
CA LEU A 154 -0.33 -3.78 20.55
C LEU A 154 -0.54 -2.80 19.39
N ALA A 155 -1.21 -1.67 19.65
CA ALA A 155 -1.39 -0.61 18.66
C ALA A 155 -0.07 0.02 18.24
N SER A 156 0.99 -0.02 19.04
CA SER A 156 2.31 0.51 18.65
C SER A 156 3.10 -0.41 17.74
N LEU A 157 2.70 -1.69 17.57
CA LEU A 157 3.42 -2.66 16.75
C LEU A 157 3.71 -2.21 15.30
N PRO A 158 2.79 -1.54 14.58
CA PRO A 158 3.07 -1.06 13.22
C PRO A 158 4.27 -0.11 13.13
N TRP A 159 4.50 0.70 14.17
CA TRP A 159 5.66 1.61 14.22
C TRP A 159 6.94 0.91 14.69
N VAL A 160 6.84 -0.18 15.45
CA VAL A 160 7.99 -0.98 15.86
C VAL A 160 8.49 -1.88 14.72
N PHE A 161 7.56 -2.40 13.92
CA PHE A 161 7.83 -3.24 12.75
C PHE A 161 7.71 -2.47 11.44
N ASP A 162 8.04 -1.18 11.45
CA ASP A 162 8.01 -0.34 10.26
C ASP A 162 8.99 -0.90 9.22
N ARG A 163 8.44 -1.25 8.04
CA ARG A 163 9.20 -1.79 6.90
C ARG A 163 9.52 -0.71 5.86
N THR A 164 9.37 0.57 6.21
CA THR A 164 9.89 1.67 5.41
C THR A 164 11.40 1.51 5.22
N VAL A 165 11.83 1.56 3.96
CA VAL A 165 13.25 1.63 3.63
C VAL A 165 13.71 3.04 3.98
N ALA A 166 14.47 3.15 5.07
CA ALA A 166 15.17 4.38 5.41
C ALA A 166 16.24 4.65 4.34
N LEU A 167 15.88 5.44 3.34
CA LEU A 167 16.86 6.04 2.44
C LEU A 167 17.71 6.97 3.31
N GLY A 168 18.97 6.58 3.55
CA GLY A 168 19.87 7.30 4.46
C GLY A 168 20.03 8.79 4.12
N PRO A 169 20.65 9.59 5.00
CA PRO A 169 20.70 11.04 4.86
C PRO A 169 21.21 11.48 3.48
N ILE A 170 20.54 12.50 2.93
CA ILE A 170 20.90 13.10 1.65
C ILE A 170 22.09 14.01 1.90
N ASN A 171 23.30 13.47 1.69
CA ASN A 171 24.50 14.28 1.69
C ASN A 171 24.54 15.05 0.36
N GLY A 172 24.07 16.30 0.37
CA GLY A 172 24.22 17.25 -0.73
C GLY A 172 25.67 17.71 -0.92
N SER A 173 26.58 16.78 -1.19
CA SER A 173 27.97 17.09 -1.47
C SER A 173 28.32 16.60 -2.86
N GLY A 174 27.97 17.44 -3.84
CA GLY A 174 28.51 17.36 -5.19
C GLY A 174 30.04 17.35 -5.13
N SER A 175 30.63 16.30 -5.69
CA SER A 175 32.00 16.31 -6.18
C SER A 175 31.94 15.88 -7.64
N GLY A 176 32.41 16.77 -8.52
CA GLY A 176 32.26 16.72 -9.97
C GLY A 176 32.94 15.53 -10.66
N PRO A 177 32.93 15.52 -12.00
CA PRO A 177 32.92 14.30 -12.79
C PRO A 177 34.28 13.61 -12.82
N ALA A 178 34.34 12.38 -12.35
CA ALA A 178 35.39 11.46 -12.76
C ALA A 178 35.08 11.02 -14.20
N SER A 179 35.94 11.44 -15.13
CA SER A 179 35.94 10.97 -16.51
C SER A 179 36.04 9.45 -16.55
N ALA A 180 35.04 8.79 -17.15
CA ALA A 180 35.14 7.40 -17.56
C ALA A 180 34.95 7.33 -19.08
N THR A 181 36.03 6.97 -19.77
CA THR A 181 36.06 6.64 -21.19
C THR A 181 35.24 5.38 -21.44
N SER A 182 34.16 5.49 -22.22
CA SER A 182 33.35 4.34 -22.65
C SER A 182 33.87 3.78 -23.98
N GLN A 183 34.19 2.49 -23.99
CA GLN A 183 34.38 1.67 -25.20
C GLN A 183 33.21 0.68 -25.30
N PRO A 184 32.65 0.40 -26.50
CA PRO A 184 31.37 -0.29 -26.62
C PRO A 184 31.55 -1.81 -26.60
N GLY A 185 30.81 -2.48 -25.72
CA GLY A 185 30.67 -3.94 -25.68
C GLY A 185 29.26 -4.30 -25.28
N ALA A 186 28.45 -4.72 -26.26
CA ALA A 186 27.12 -5.27 -26.06
C ALA A 186 27.19 -6.47 -25.12
N THR A 187 26.67 -6.32 -23.90
CA THR A 187 26.40 -7.44 -22.99
C THR A 187 24.97 -7.26 -22.51
N SER A 188 24.11 -8.19 -22.91
CA SER A 188 22.73 -8.33 -22.45
C SER A 188 22.66 -8.17 -20.94
N ALA A 189 21.86 -7.20 -20.48
CA ALA A 189 21.61 -6.96 -19.07
C ALA A 189 21.14 -8.27 -18.40
N PRO A 190 21.76 -8.68 -17.27
CA PRO A 190 21.27 -9.83 -16.50
C PRO A 190 19.84 -9.54 -16.05
N GLU A 191 18.95 -10.49 -16.29
CA GLU A 191 17.61 -10.51 -15.70
C GLU A 191 17.75 -10.33 -14.18
N PRO A 192 17.17 -9.27 -13.57
CA PRO A 192 17.36 -8.99 -12.15
C PRO A 192 16.84 -10.17 -11.34
N ALA A 193 17.75 -10.82 -10.61
CA ALA A 193 17.44 -11.97 -9.76
C ALA A 193 16.23 -11.66 -8.88
N LYS A 194 15.21 -12.51 -8.94
CA LYS A 194 13.98 -12.38 -8.17
C LYS A 194 14.35 -12.32 -6.68
N PRO A 195 14.16 -11.18 -5.98
CA PRO A 195 14.57 -11.07 -4.59
C PRO A 195 13.68 -11.99 -3.75
N SER A 196 14.30 -12.98 -3.12
CA SER A 196 13.66 -13.86 -2.14
C SER A 196 13.76 -13.22 -0.74
N GLY A 197 12.72 -12.51 -0.31
CA GLY A 197 12.63 -11.88 1.01
C GLY A 197 11.41 -10.98 1.18
N LEU A 198 11.10 -10.60 2.43
CA LEU A 198 10.14 -9.53 2.72
C LEU A 198 10.71 -8.22 2.17
N ARG A 199 10.00 -7.59 1.23
CA ARG A 199 10.42 -6.32 0.65
C ARG A 199 10.09 -5.19 1.62
N GLY A 200 11.05 -4.29 1.79
CA GLY A 200 10.76 -2.98 2.33
C GLY A 200 10.06 -2.14 1.26
N TYR A 201 9.37 -1.08 1.70
CA TYR A 201 8.74 -0.14 0.79
C TYR A 201 9.29 1.27 0.96
N VAL A 202 9.23 2.07 -0.09
CA VAL A 202 9.55 3.50 -0.05
C VAL A 202 8.33 4.29 -0.47
N ILE A 203 8.01 5.34 0.29
CA ILE A 203 6.95 6.27 -0.06
C ILE A 203 7.54 7.36 -0.93
N LEU A 204 7.02 7.50 -2.15
CA LEU A 204 7.36 8.59 -3.05
C LEU A 204 6.18 9.57 -3.07
N ASP A 205 6.21 10.55 -2.18
CA ASP A 205 5.23 11.64 -2.14
C ASP A 205 5.69 12.74 -3.10
N ALA A 206 5.38 12.55 -4.39
CA ALA A 206 5.88 13.41 -5.45
C ALA A 206 5.43 14.88 -5.30
N PRO A 207 4.19 15.20 -4.89
CA PRO A 207 3.76 16.56 -4.62
C PRO A 207 4.63 17.28 -3.58
N ALA A 208 5.13 16.56 -2.56
CA ALA A 208 6.02 17.13 -1.55
C ALA A 208 7.43 17.47 -2.07
N TRP A 209 7.74 17.18 -3.34
CA TRP A 209 9.02 17.48 -3.98
C TRP A 209 9.03 18.85 -4.67
N VAL A 210 7.87 19.46 -4.91
CA VAL A 210 7.78 20.77 -5.59
C VAL A 210 8.60 21.82 -4.83
N GLY A 211 9.45 22.54 -5.56
CA GLY A 211 10.37 23.54 -5.04
C GLY A 211 11.69 22.98 -4.49
N LYS A 212 11.87 21.64 -4.49
CA LYS A 212 13.12 21.00 -4.04
C LYS A 212 14.00 20.61 -5.23
N PRO A 213 15.34 20.66 -5.09
CA PRO A 213 16.24 20.02 -6.03
C PRO A 213 15.93 18.52 -6.17
N ILE A 214 16.04 17.97 -7.38
CA ILE A 214 15.82 16.53 -7.62
C ILE A 214 16.77 15.66 -6.79
N GLU A 215 17.98 16.16 -6.53
CA GLU A 215 18.99 15.53 -5.66
C GLU A 215 18.57 15.42 -4.18
N GLU A 216 17.62 16.25 -3.74
CA GLU A 216 17.03 16.20 -2.41
C GLU A 216 15.80 15.29 -2.31
N THR A 217 15.39 14.69 -3.43
CA THR A 217 14.26 13.75 -3.43
C THR A 217 14.71 12.32 -3.14
N PRO A 218 13.79 11.45 -2.69
CA PRO A 218 14.05 10.01 -2.58
C PRO A 218 14.63 9.36 -3.85
N LEU A 219 14.33 9.88 -5.04
CA LEU A 219 14.83 9.33 -6.31
C LEU A 219 16.36 9.39 -6.39
N ALA A 220 17.00 10.42 -5.85
CA ALA A 220 18.46 10.56 -5.84
C ALA A 220 19.19 9.43 -5.08
N LYS A 221 18.47 8.68 -4.24
CA LYS A 221 19.00 7.50 -3.54
C LYS A 221 18.74 6.19 -4.26
N LEU A 222 17.85 6.21 -5.25
CA LEU A 222 17.38 5.03 -5.97
C LEU A 222 18.01 4.91 -7.36
N MET A 223 18.53 6.02 -7.90
CA MET A 223 19.15 6.09 -9.22
C MET A 223 20.11 7.27 -9.33
N ASP A 224 20.96 7.26 -10.37
CA ASP A 224 21.84 8.39 -10.69
C ASP A 224 21.05 9.50 -11.40
N VAL A 225 20.64 10.52 -10.65
CA VAL A 225 19.85 11.64 -11.17
C VAL A 225 20.69 12.59 -12.05
N TYR A 226 22.02 12.55 -11.95
CA TYR A 226 22.93 13.39 -12.74
C TYR A 226 23.18 12.85 -14.15
N ALA A 227 22.74 11.62 -14.44
CA ALA A 227 22.77 11.04 -15.78
C ALA A 227 21.76 11.69 -16.74
N PHE A 228 20.88 12.58 -16.24
CA PHE A 228 19.78 13.19 -16.99
C PHE A 228 19.90 14.70 -17.04
N ASP A 229 19.22 15.32 -18.02
CA ASP A 229 19.16 16.77 -18.15
C ASP A 229 18.45 17.41 -16.94
N VAL A 230 18.86 18.61 -16.57
CA VAL A 230 18.30 19.38 -15.45
C VAL A 230 17.03 20.16 -15.85
N ASN A 231 16.73 20.26 -17.14
CA ASN A 231 15.57 20.91 -17.74
C ASN A 231 14.77 19.91 -18.59
N CYS A 232 14.04 19.01 -17.92
CA CYS A 232 13.33 17.92 -18.60
C CYS A 232 12.06 17.49 -17.87
N THR A 233 11.27 16.65 -18.55
CA THR A 233 10.09 15.99 -17.97
C THR A 233 10.46 14.58 -17.53
N TRP A 234 10.12 14.21 -16.29
CA TRP A 234 10.28 12.83 -15.80
C TRP A 234 8.90 12.21 -15.64
N VAL A 235 8.76 10.95 -16.04
CA VAL A 235 7.51 10.20 -15.92
C VAL A 235 7.77 8.88 -15.22
N LEU A 236 7.22 8.72 -14.02
CA LEU A 236 7.26 7.45 -13.29
C LEU A 236 6.03 6.63 -13.66
N TRP A 237 6.24 5.39 -14.06
CA TRP A 237 5.18 4.53 -14.59
C TRP A 237 5.35 3.07 -14.16
N ARG A 238 4.23 2.31 -14.17
CA ARG A 238 4.20 0.86 -13.88
C ARG A 238 3.80 0.07 -15.11
N TRP A 239 4.29 -1.17 -15.20
CA TRP A 239 4.09 -2.05 -16.36
C TRP A 239 2.65 -2.55 -16.51
N THR A 240 1.93 -2.74 -15.40
CA THR A 240 0.55 -3.23 -15.37
C THR A 240 -0.49 -2.13 -15.10
N CYS A 241 -0.10 -0.85 -15.18
CA CYS A 241 -0.97 0.29 -14.87
C CYS A 241 -1.68 0.81 -16.13
N GLU A 242 -3.01 0.69 -16.17
CA GLU A 242 -3.82 1.13 -17.33
C GLU A 242 -3.74 2.64 -17.57
N HIS A 243 -3.87 3.45 -16.51
CA HIS A 243 -3.69 4.91 -16.62
C HIS A 243 -2.30 5.30 -17.13
N CYS A 244 -1.27 4.50 -16.80
CA CYS A 244 0.07 4.70 -17.32
C CYS A 244 0.14 4.33 -18.81
N ALA A 245 -0.59 3.32 -19.26
CA ALA A 245 -0.68 2.95 -20.67
C ALA A 245 -1.31 4.06 -21.50
N ASP A 246 -2.45 4.57 -21.04
CA ASP A 246 -3.18 5.65 -21.69
C ASP A 246 -2.33 6.93 -21.76
N HIS A 247 -1.73 7.31 -20.63
CA HIS A 247 -0.90 8.51 -20.54
C HIS A 247 0.36 8.42 -21.42
N LEU A 248 1.06 7.28 -21.40
CA LEU A 248 2.25 7.09 -22.25
C LEU A 248 1.89 7.02 -23.74
N ALA A 249 0.73 6.47 -24.10
CA ALA A 249 0.25 6.48 -25.48
C ALA A 249 -0.10 7.89 -25.96
N GLU A 250 -0.77 8.70 -25.12
CA GLU A 250 -1.06 10.11 -25.42
C GLU A 250 0.23 10.93 -25.56
N MET A 251 1.19 10.74 -24.65
CA MET A 251 2.50 11.37 -24.77
C MET A 251 3.23 10.93 -26.04
N ALA A 252 3.12 9.66 -26.46
CA ALA A 252 3.78 9.20 -27.67
C ALA A 252 3.25 9.89 -28.93
N LEU A 253 1.98 10.33 -28.93
CA LEU A 253 1.36 11.07 -30.02
C LEU A 253 1.69 12.57 -29.99
N SER A 254 1.86 13.14 -28.80
CA SER A 254 2.01 14.59 -28.59
C SER A 254 3.45 15.05 -28.41
N TYR A 255 4.38 14.15 -28.09
CA TYR A 255 5.78 14.46 -27.88
C TYR A 255 6.44 14.89 -29.20
N ASP A 256 6.87 16.14 -29.25
CA ASP A 256 7.46 16.80 -30.42
C ASP A 256 9.00 16.69 -30.47
N GLY A 257 9.62 16.12 -29.43
CA GLY A 257 11.07 16.02 -29.32
C GLY A 257 11.78 17.33 -28.97
N ALA A 258 11.06 18.36 -28.50
CA ALA A 258 11.65 19.66 -28.19
C ALA A 258 12.42 19.68 -26.86
N SER A 259 11.98 18.88 -25.87
CA SER A 259 12.60 18.79 -24.55
C SER A 259 12.97 17.35 -24.19
N PRO A 260 14.03 17.12 -23.38
CA PRO A 260 14.34 15.79 -22.90
C PRO A 260 13.21 15.19 -22.06
N LEU A 261 13.04 13.88 -22.18
CA LEU A 261 12.00 13.11 -21.49
C LEU A 261 12.65 11.88 -20.85
N VAL A 262 12.43 11.68 -19.55
CA VAL A 262 12.94 10.52 -18.80
C VAL A 262 11.78 9.64 -18.37
N LEU A 263 11.72 8.41 -18.87
CA LEU A 263 10.74 7.41 -18.49
C LEU A 263 11.33 6.49 -17.42
N ILE A 264 10.77 6.52 -16.22
CA ILE A 264 11.26 5.78 -15.05
C ILE A 264 10.26 4.67 -14.72
N ARG A 265 10.67 3.43 -14.97
CA ARG A 265 9.86 2.26 -14.60
C ARG A 265 9.96 1.98 -13.11
N LEU A 266 8.80 1.82 -12.47
CA LEU A 266 8.64 1.26 -11.12
C LEU A 266 8.32 -0.24 -11.26
N PRO A 267 9.30 -1.14 -11.09
CA PRO A 267 9.07 -2.57 -11.26
C PRO A 267 8.20 -3.15 -10.14
N GLU A 268 7.36 -4.11 -10.47
CA GLU A 268 6.54 -4.85 -9.51
C GLU A 268 6.92 -6.34 -9.47
N GLU A 269 6.72 -7.02 -8.33
CA GLU A 269 7.13 -8.43 -8.14
C GLU A 269 6.50 -9.37 -9.17
N LYS A 270 5.29 -9.03 -9.65
CA LYS A 270 4.50 -9.84 -10.57
C LYS A 270 4.64 -9.38 -12.03
N ASP A 271 5.53 -8.45 -12.33
CA ASP A 271 5.78 -8.03 -13.72
C ASP A 271 6.23 -9.20 -14.57
N THR A 272 5.53 -9.44 -15.68
CA THR A 272 5.88 -10.42 -16.70
C THR A 272 5.61 -9.84 -18.09
N ASP A 273 6.22 -10.38 -19.13
CA ASP A 273 5.92 -9.93 -20.50
C ASP A 273 4.44 -10.12 -20.90
N LYS A 274 3.72 -10.98 -20.17
CA LYS A 274 2.33 -11.34 -20.49
C LYS A 274 1.28 -10.44 -19.85
N ASN A 275 1.56 -9.84 -18.69
CA ASN A 275 0.60 -8.98 -17.98
C ASN A 275 0.80 -7.48 -18.24
N GLY A 276 1.80 -7.12 -19.04
CA GLY A 276 2.07 -5.73 -19.40
C GLY A 276 0.96 -5.09 -20.24
N VAL A 277 0.43 -3.99 -19.74
CA VAL A 277 -0.59 -3.19 -20.45
C VAL A 277 0.02 -2.05 -21.28
N ILE A 278 1.26 -1.65 -21.00
CA ILE A 278 1.97 -0.63 -21.78
C ILE A 278 2.33 -1.17 -23.17
N LYS A 279 1.66 -0.67 -24.22
CA LYS A 279 1.93 -1.05 -25.63
C LYS A 279 2.70 -0.01 -26.41
N THR A 280 2.55 1.26 -26.04
CA THR A 280 3.13 2.40 -26.74
C THR A 280 3.80 3.32 -25.73
N LYS A 281 4.98 3.84 -26.10
CA LYS A 281 5.72 4.84 -25.34
C LYS A 281 6.27 5.90 -26.29
N PRO A 282 6.54 7.12 -25.82
CA PRO A 282 7.32 8.09 -26.58
C PRO A 282 8.67 7.49 -26.98
N THR A 283 9.13 7.82 -28.18
CA THR A 283 10.44 7.42 -28.69
C THR A 283 11.13 8.61 -29.34
N GLY A 284 12.45 8.62 -29.35
CA GLY A 284 13.22 9.70 -29.95
C GLY A 284 14.62 9.82 -29.34
N PRO A 285 15.49 10.66 -29.91
CA PRO A 285 16.87 10.81 -29.45
C PRO A 285 16.99 11.45 -28.06
N LEU A 286 15.95 12.16 -27.61
CA LEU A 286 15.89 12.82 -26.30
C LEU A 286 15.02 12.07 -25.28
N VAL A 287 14.54 10.88 -25.63
CA VAL A 287 13.81 10.00 -24.70
C VAL A 287 14.79 9.03 -24.06
N LEU A 288 14.91 9.12 -22.74
CA LEU A 288 15.75 8.25 -21.93
C LEU A 288 14.86 7.31 -21.10
N GLU A 289 15.26 6.06 -20.96
CA GLU A 289 14.55 5.09 -20.15
C GLU A 289 15.45 4.51 -19.06
N THR A 290 14.86 4.26 -17.91
CA THR A 290 15.53 3.67 -16.76
C THR A 290 14.53 2.94 -15.88
N THR A 291 15.03 2.03 -15.03
CA THR A 291 14.21 1.21 -14.15
C THR A 291 14.77 1.28 -12.74
N LEU A 292 13.91 1.55 -11.76
CA LEU A 292 14.32 1.55 -10.36
C LEU A 292 14.60 0.13 -9.85
N PRO A 293 15.27 -0.03 -8.70
CA PRO A 293 15.55 -1.35 -8.13
C PRO A 293 14.30 -2.23 -7.91
N ALA A 294 14.30 -3.44 -8.49
CA ALA A 294 13.19 -4.39 -8.35
C ALA A 294 13.04 -5.02 -6.94
N THR A 295 13.89 -4.65 -5.98
CA THR A 295 13.89 -5.19 -4.61
C THR A 295 13.07 -4.37 -3.62
N ILE A 296 12.52 -3.23 -4.05
CA ILE A 296 11.79 -2.29 -3.21
C ILE A 296 10.38 -2.15 -3.75
N ASP A 297 9.39 -2.06 -2.86
CA ASP A 297 8.03 -1.71 -3.25
C ASP A 297 7.85 -0.19 -3.21
N TYR A 298 7.43 0.40 -4.34
CA TYR A 298 7.23 1.85 -4.45
C TYR A 298 5.79 2.20 -4.07
N VAL A 299 5.60 3.06 -3.08
CA VAL A 299 4.29 3.57 -2.64
C VAL A 299 4.08 4.95 -3.24
N VAL A 300 3.35 5.01 -4.34
CA VAL A 300 3.08 6.22 -5.14
C VAL A 300 1.93 5.97 -6.10
N THR A 301 1.12 6.99 -6.36
CA THR A 301 0.03 6.89 -7.35
C THR A 301 0.60 7.17 -8.74
N THR A 302 0.54 6.20 -9.64
CA THR A 302 1.08 6.32 -11.00
C THR A 302 -0.01 6.55 -12.04
N PRO A 303 0.28 7.23 -13.16
CA PRO A 303 1.59 7.80 -13.52
C PRO A 303 1.94 9.04 -12.68
N VAL A 304 3.23 9.33 -12.54
CA VAL A 304 3.70 10.60 -11.93
C VAL A 304 4.44 11.39 -12.99
N VAL A 305 4.06 12.65 -13.20
CA VAL A 305 4.75 13.56 -14.11
C VAL A 305 5.44 14.64 -13.28
N LEU A 306 6.76 14.71 -13.43
CA LEU A 306 7.58 15.77 -12.85
C LEU A 306 8.07 16.69 -13.97
N GLN A 307 8.04 17.99 -13.72
CA GLN A 307 8.71 18.97 -14.55
C GLN A 307 9.91 19.51 -13.78
N LEU A 308 11.09 19.38 -14.36
CA LEU A 308 12.34 19.91 -13.80
C LEU A 308 12.73 21.18 -14.56
N LYS A 309 13.16 22.18 -13.79
CA LYS A 309 13.80 23.39 -14.30
C LYS A 309 15.03 23.68 -13.46
N ASP A 310 16.18 23.74 -14.11
CA ASP A 310 17.49 23.93 -13.48
C ASP A 310 17.73 22.95 -12.32
N GLY A 311 17.25 21.71 -12.46
CA GLY A 311 17.40 20.63 -11.48
C GLY A 311 16.40 20.71 -10.32
N VAL A 312 15.52 21.70 -10.30
CA VAL A 312 14.46 21.87 -9.30
C VAL A 312 13.14 21.34 -9.84
N VAL A 313 12.41 20.58 -9.02
CA VAL A 313 11.07 20.10 -9.35
C VAL A 313 10.10 21.28 -9.30
N VAL A 314 9.67 21.79 -10.45
CA VAL A 314 8.72 22.91 -10.53
C VAL A 314 7.26 22.47 -10.59
N SER A 315 7.01 21.22 -10.97
CA SER A 315 5.70 20.60 -10.93
C SER A 315 5.85 19.11 -10.67
N ALA A 316 4.92 18.55 -9.89
CA ALA A 316 4.81 17.12 -9.64
C ALA A 316 3.33 16.78 -9.55
N VAL A 317 2.84 15.99 -10.50
CA VAL A 317 1.43 15.60 -10.60
C VAL A 317 1.34 14.08 -10.60
N GLU A 318 0.62 13.53 -9.62
CA GLU A 318 0.26 12.13 -9.59
C GLU A 318 -1.10 11.92 -10.30
N ASN A 319 -1.22 10.83 -11.05
CA ASN A 319 -2.40 10.47 -11.85
C ASN A 319 -2.97 11.61 -12.73
N PRO A 320 -2.13 12.27 -13.57
CA PRO A 320 -2.62 13.31 -14.48
C PRO A 320 -3.68 12.76 -15.45
N GLY A 321 -4.74 13.55 -15.68
CA GLY A 321 -5.82 13.21 -16.62
C GLY A 321 -7.12 12.70 -15.98
N HIS A 322 -7.18 12.65 -14.64
CA HIS A 322 -8.40 12.46 -13.84
C HIS A 322 -8.67 13.64 -12.92
#